data_AF-A0AAT9PH35-F1
#
_entry.id   AF-A0AAT9PH35-F1
#
_cell.length_a   1.000
_cell.length_b   1.000
_cell.length_c   1.000
_cell.angle_alpha   90.00
_cell.angle_beta   90.00
_cell.angle_gamma   90.00
#
_symmetry.space_group_name_H-M   'P 1'
#
loop_
_entity.id
_entity.type
_entity.pdbx_description
1 polymer ?
#
loop_
_entity_poly.entity_id
_entity_poly.type
_entity_poly.pdbx_seq_one_letter_code
_entity_poly.pdbx_strand_id
1 'polypeptide(L)'
;MLLGKMVIFNELQKKHSPLHKPFPYRATGKLQRDLKSKFTDDDCINADFNQYWMHKAGTLSSVLNGNEQNITFQQIKWLRKSFFEWFPQYRSIETEIVKYPVLYRDFMNYEKARKLLLYYLTE
;
A
#
# COMPACT_ATOMS: atom_id res chain seq x y z
N MET A 1 -15.17 -21.86 5.81
CA MET A 1 -13.93 -21.07 5.99
C MET A 1 -12.87 -21.35 4.92
N LEU A 2 -12.47 -22.61 4.67
CA LEU A 2 -11.45 -22.96 3.66
C LEU A 2 -11.71 -22.40 2.25
N LEU A 3 -12.96 -22.45 1.78
CA LEU A 3 -13.32 -21.89 0.46
C LEU A 3 -13.09 -20.37 0.37
N GLY A 4 -13.37 -19.63 1.45
CA GLY A 4 -13.18 -18.17 1.50
C GLY A 4 -11.70 -17.79 1.44
N LYS A 5 -10.86 -18.49 2.21
CA LYS A 5 -9.41 -18.27 2.21
C LYS A 5 -8.78 -18.58 0.86
N MET A 6 -9.23 -19.64 0.17
CA MET A 6 -8.78 -19.98 -1.18
C MET A 6 -9.18 -18.91 -2.21
N VAL A 7 -10.41 -18.39 -2.14
CA VAL A 7 -10.86 -17.29 -3.02
C VAL A 7 -10.00 -16.03 -2.81
N ILE A 8 -9.73 -15.66 -1.55
CA ILE A 8 -8.87 -14.51 -1.24
C ILE A 8 -7.44 -14.73 -1.74
N PHE A 9 -6.89 -15.94 -1.57
CA PHE A 9 -5.56 -16.29 -2.07
C PHE A 9 -5.45 -16.13 -3.59
N ASN A 10 -6.44 -16.60 -4.35
CA ASN A 10 -6.48 -16.43 -5.80
C ASN A 10 -6.54 -14.95 -6.20
N GLU A 11 -7.25 -14.11 -5.45
CA GLU A 11 -7.26 -12.66 -5.67
C GLU A 11 -5.90 -12.01 -5.33
N LEU A 12 -5.22 -12.47 -4.28
CA LEU A 12 -3.88 -12.01 -3.91
C LEU A 12 -2.84 -12.35 -5.00
N GLN A 13 -2.92 -13.53 -5.62
CA GLN A 13 -2.05 -13.91 -6.74
C GLN A 13 -2.17 -12.89 -7.90
N LYS A 14 -3.38 -12.43 -8.21
CA LYS A 14 -3.63 -11.41 -9.24
C LYS A 14 -3.04 -10.04 -8.89
N LYS A 15 -2.72 -9.76 -7.62
CA LYS A 15 -2.09 -8.50 -7.17
C LYS A 15 -0.57 -8.49 -7.32
N HIS A 16 0.08 -9.63 -7.52
CA HIS A 16 1.55 -9.69 -7.58
C HIS A 16 2.14 -8.77 -8.67
N SER A 17 1.67 -8.90 -9.92
CA SER A 17 2.19 -8.09 -11.04
C SER A 17 1.93 -6.58 -10.88
N PRO A 18 0.70 -6.11 -10.53
CA PRO A 18 0.45 -4.69 -10.28
C PRO A 18 1.33 -4.04 -9.20
N LEU A 19 1.72 -4.79 -8.16
CA LEU A 19 2.52 -4.30 -7.03
C LEU A 19 4.04 -4.29 -7.30
N HIS A 20 4.49 -4.87 -8.41
CA HIS A 20 5.91 -4.91 -8.82
C HIS A 20 6.20 -3.94 -9.97
N LYS A 21 5.31 -2.98 -10.22
CA LYS A 21 5.56 -1.91 -11.19
C LYS A 21 6.56 -0.89 -10.64
N PRO A 22 7.34 -0.22 -11.51
CA PRO A 22 8.22 0.86 -11.09
C PRO A 22 7.46 1.97 -10.35
N PHE A 23 8.09 2.54 -9.33
CA PHE A 23 7.52 3.64 -8.55
C PHE A 23 7.24 4.88 -9.43
N PRO A 24 6.08 5.54 -9.31
CA PRO A 24 5.66 6.61 -10.22
C PRO A 24 6.24 7.98 -9.82
N TYR A 25 7.58 8.12 -9.84
CA TYR A 25 8.30 9.33 -9.41
C TYR A 25 7.83 10.63 -10.08
N ARG A 26 7.46 10.56 -11.37
CA ARG A 26 6.95 11.74 -12.09
C ARG A 26 5.60 12.20 -11.54
N ALA A 27 4.74 11.26 -11.13
CA ALA A 27 3.41 11.57 -10.61
C ALA A 27 3.48 12.12 -9.19
N THR A 28 4.32 11.54 -8.32
CA THR A 28 4.54 12.07 -6.97
C THR A 28 5.24 13.42 -7.00
N GLY A 29 6.22 13.62 -7.88
CA GLY A 29 6.87 14.92 -8.07
C GLY A 29 5.91 15.99 -8.59
N LYS A 30 4.94 15.63 -9.45
CA LYS A 30 3.87 16.54 -9.85
C LYS A 30 2.98 16.92 -8.66
N LEU A 31 2.53 15.93 -7.87
CA LEU A 31 1.71 16.16 -6.69
C LEU A 31 2.38 17.11 -5.69
N GLN A 32 3.67 16.92 -5.41
CA GLN A 32 4.42 17.81 -4.51
C GLN A 32 4.49 19.25 -5.02
N ARG A 33 4.70 19.45 -6.32
CA ARG A 33 4.73 20.80 -6.90
C ARG A 33 3.37 21.47 -6.87
N ASP A 34 2.34 20.76 -7.30
CA ASP A 34 0.98 21.27 -7.41
C ASP A 34 0.37 21.59 -6.02
N LEU A 35 0.79 20.87 -4.98
CA LEU A 35 0.29 21.01 -3.60
C LEU A 35 1.38 21.51 -2.63
N LYS A 36 2.39 22.24 -3.11
CA LYS A 36 3.57 22.62 -2.32
C LYS A 36 3.25 23.19 -0.93
N SER A 37 2.20 24.01 -0.81
CA SER A 37 1.78 24.62 0.47
C SER A 37 1.23 23.61 1.49
N LYS A 38 0.96 22.36 1.09
CA LYS A 38 0.51 21.27 1.96
C LYS A 38 1.65 20.38 2.46
N PHE A 39 2.89 20.66 2.02
CA PHE A 39 4.10 19.94 2.41
C PHE A 39 5.00 20.84 3.26
N THR A 40 5.74 20.21 4.15
CA THR A 40 6.88 20.78 4.88
C THR A 40 8.19 20.36 4.22
N ASP A 41 9.28 21.03 4.54
CA ASP A 41 10.60 20.69 3.99
C ASP A 41 11.10 19.32 4.48
N ASP A 42 10.59 18.83 5.61
CA ASP A 42 10.90 17.51 6.17
C ASP A 42 10.10 16.37 5.49
N ASP A 43 9.06 16.69 4.73
CA ASP A 43 8.17 15.69 4.14
C ASP A 43 8.81 14.94 2.98
N CYS A 44 9.06 13.65 3.19
CA CYS A 44 9.68 12.76 2.22
C CYS A 44 8.67 11.78 1.61
N ILE A 45 7.58 12.29 1.01
CA ILE A 45 6.44 11.46 0.56
C ILE A 45 6.82 10.31 -0.40
N ASN A 46 7.88 10.45 -1.19
CA ASN A 46 8.39 9.35 -2.01
C ASN A 46 8.94 8.20 -1.16
N ALA A 47 9.72 8.52 -0.13
CA ALA A 47 10.26 7.53 0.80
C ALA A 47 9.13 6.88 1.60
N ASP A 48 8.18 7.68 2.08
CA ASP A 48 7.06 7.21 2.89
C ASP A 48 6.10 6.32 2.09
N PHE A 49 5.79 6.68 0.83
CA PHE A 49 5.04 5.79 -0.06
C PHE A 49 5.81 4.49 -0.33
N ASN A 50 7.12 4.55 -0.59
CA ASN A 50 7.92 3.35 -0.81
C ASN A 50 7.93 2.44 0.42
N GLN A 51 8.17 2.98 1.62
CA GLN A 51 8.10 2.22 2.86
C GLN A 51 6.71 1.59 3.04
N TYR A 52 5.65 2.37 2.79
CA TYR A 52 4.29 1.88 2.85
C TYR A 52 4.07 0.73 1.86
N TRP A 53 4.47 0.87 0.60
CA TRP A 53 4.25 -0.10 -0.48
C TRP A 53 5.08 -1.37 -0.32
N MET A 54 6.36 -1.24 0.01
CA MET A 54 7.25 -2.37 0.26
C MET A 54 6.74 -3.24 1.40
N HIS A 55 6.17 -2.65 2.46
CA HIS A 55 5.55 -3.44 3.52
C HIS A 55 4.48 -4.40 2.98
N LYS A 56 3.64 -3.95 2.04
CA LYS A 56 2.52 -4.74 1.50
C LYS A 56 3.00 -5.73 0.46
N ALA A 57 3.93 -5.30 -0.40
CA ALA A 57 4.56 -6.20 -1.37
C ALA A 57 5.33 -7.32 -0.68
N GLY A 58 6.10 -7.02 0.37
CA GLY A 58 6.82 -8.00 1.16
C GLY A 58 5.89 -8.99 1.85
N THR A 59 4.83 -8.50 2.53
CA THR A 59 3.80 -9.38 3.13
C THR A 59 3.10 -10.25 2.08
N LEU A 60 2.77 -9.69 0.91
CA LEU A 60 2.19 -10.45 -0.20
C LEU A 60 3.13 -11.57 -0.65
N SER A 61 4.41 -11.28 -0.87
CA SER A 61 5.39 -12.29 -1.26
C SER A 61 5.53 -13.38 -0.20
N SER A 62 5.50 -13.06 1.09
CA SER A 62 5.49 -14.07 2.16
C SER A 62 4.28 -14.99 2.05
N VAL A 63 3.07 -14.44 1.87
CA VAL A 63 1.84 -15.24 1.72
C VAL A 63 1.89 -16.11 0.47
N LEU A 64 2.26 -15.56 -0.68
CA LEU A 64 2.26 -16.30 -1.94
C LEU A 64 3.29 -17.43 -1.97
N ASN A 65 4.37 -17.30 -1.19
CA ASN A 65 5.42 -18.31 -1.07
C ASN A 65 5.18 -19.33 0.06
N GLY A 66 4.00 -19.33 0.71
CA GLY A 66 3.71 -20.24 1.83
C GLY A 66 4.54 -19.98 3.08
N ASN A 67 4.97 -18.73 3.28
CA ASN A 67 5.78 -18.27 4.39
C ASN A 67 5.00 -17.37 5.35
N GLU A 68 3.67 -17.55 5.44
CA GLU A 68 2.82 -16.73 6.32
C GLU A 68 3.17 -16.83 7.81
N GLN A 69 3.74 -17.95 8.25
CA GLN A 69 4.26 -18.16 9.61
C GLN A 69 5.37 -17.18 10.00
N ASN A 70 6.07 -16.60 9.01
CA ASN A 70 7.12 -15.61 9.25
C ASN A 70 6.56 -14.17 9.37
N ILE A 71 5.25 -13.99 9.16
CA ILE A 71 4.60 -12.69 9.29
C ILE A 71 4.34 -12.41 10.76
N THR A 72 5.05 -11.43 11.29
CA THR A 72 4.94 -11.03 12.70
C THR A 72 3.63 -10.30 13.00
N PHE A 73 3.20 -10.35 14.26
CA PHE A 73 2.06 -9.57 14.73
C PHE A 73 2.23 -8.05 14.50
N GLN A 74 3.45 -7.54 14.59
CA GLN A 74 3.74 -6.13 14.30
C GLN A 74 3.49 -5.80 12.83
N GLN A 75 3.84 -6.69 11.90
CA GLN A 75 3.54 -6.50 10.48
C GLN A 75 2.02 -6.46 10.21
N ILE A 76 1.25 -7.31 10.89
CA ILE A 76 -0.22 -7.30 10.82
C ILE A 76 -0.79 -6.01 11.40
N LYS A 77 -0.27 -5.50 12.52
CA LYS A 77 -0.67 -4.19 13.09
C LYS A 77 -0.47 -3.06 12.09
N TRP A 78 0.66 -3.03 11.39
CA TRP A 78 0.92 -2.03 10.34
C TRP A 78 0.03 -2.20 9.11
N LEU A 79 -0.35 -3.43 8.78
CA LEU A 79 -1.28 -3.73 7.68
C LEU A 79 -2.70 -3.19 7.94
N ARG A 80 -3.10 -3.11 9.21
CA ARG A 80 -4.39 -2.51 9.61
C ARG A 80 -4.47 -1.01 9.33
N LYS A 81 -3.33 -0.31 9.20
CA LYS A 81 -3.27 1.12 8.93
C LYS A 81 -3.27 1.43 7.43
N SER A 82 -4.14 2.34 7.02
CA SER A 82 -4.02 3.07 5.75
C SER A 82 -2.75 3.92 5.72
N PHE A 83 -2.39 4.43 4.55
CA PHE A 83 -1.24 5.31 4.41
C PHE A 83 -1.34 6.55 5.31
N PHE A 84 -2.50 7.22 5.34
CA PHE A 84 -2.71 8.44 6.12
C PHE A 84 -2.87 8.21 7.63
N GLU A 85 -3.03 6.97 8.07
CA GLU A 85 -2.94 6.57 9.48
C GLU A 85 -1.51 6.22 9.92
N TRP A 86 -0.67 5.80 8.97
CA TRP A 86 0.76 5.58 9.22
C TRP A 86 1.52 6.91 9.16
N PHE A 87 1.21 7.74 8.18
CA PHE A 87 1.85 9.02 7.91
C PHE A 87 0.82 10.15 8.01
N PRO A 88 0.44 10.58 9.23
CA PRO A 88 -0.64 11.54 9.45
C PRO A 88 -0.34 12.94 8.88
N GLN A 89 0.93 13.28 8.64
CA GLN A 89 1.33 14.55 8.02
C GLN A 89 0.71 14.73 6.62
N TYR A 90 0.39 13.64 5.92
CA TYR A 90 -0.21 13.69 4.57
C TYR A 90 -1.74 13.71 4.55
N ARG A 91 -2.43 13.80 5.69
CA ARG A 91 -3.91 13.81 5.71
C ARG A 91 -4.51 14.94 4.86
N SER A 92 -3.82 16.07 4.75
CA SER A 92 -4.27 17.23 3.96
C SER A 92 -4.37 16.96 2.45
N ILE A 93 -3.75 15.89 1.94
CA ILE A 93 -3.76 15.49 0.53
C ILE A 93 -4.59 14.22 0.25
N GLU A 94 -5.24 13.64 1.25
CA GLU A 94 -5.97 12.37 1.13
C GLU A 94 -7.08 12.42 0.07
N THR A 95 -7.83 13.52 0.01
CA THR A 95 -8.86 13.72 -1.01
C THR A 95 -8.31 14.25 -2.32
N GLU A 96 -7.08 14.79 -2.33
CA GLU A 96 -6.45 15.39 -3.51
C GLU A 96 -5.76 14.36 -4.39
N ILE A 97 -5.27 13.26 -3.80
CA ILE A 97 -4.49 12.24 -4.50
C ILE A 97 -5.24 11.65 -5.72
N VAL A 98 -6.58 11.64 -5.69
CA VAL A 98 -7.45 11.21 -6.79
C VAL A 98 -7.24 12.01 -8.08
N LYS A 99 -6.77 13.26 -7.98
CA LYS A 99 -6.46 14.15 -9.12
C LYS A 99 -5.20 13.74 -9.89
N TYR A 100 -4.48 12.72 -9.41
CA TYR A 100 -3.24 12.20 -10.02
C TYR A 100 -3.44 10.74 -10.45
N PRO A 101 -4.07 10.47 -11.61
CA PRO A 101 -4.60 9.14 -11.94
C PRO A 101 -3.57 8.01 -11.91
N VAL A 102 -2.33 8.26 -12.33
CA VAL A 102 -1.25 7.25 -12.30
C VAL A 102 -0.91 6.90 -10.85
N LEU A 103 -0.66 7.90 -10.01
CA LEU A 103 -0.36 7.70 -8.60
C LEU A 103 -1.54 7.08 -7.86
N TYR A 104 -2.75 7.58 -8.09
CA TYR A 104 -3.96 7.08 -7.44
C TYR A 104 -4.25 5.62 -7.80
N ARG A 105 -4.12 5.25 -9.08
CA ARG A 105 -4.27 3.86 -9.52
C ARG A 105 -3.30 2.95 -8.78
N ASP A 106 -2.02 3.33 -8.72
CA ASP A 106 -0.99 2.52 -8.08
C ASP A 106 -1.23 2.44 -6.57
N PHE A 107 -1.51 3.57 -5.92
CA PHE A 107 -1.93 3.65 -4.52
C PHE A 107 -3.11 2.70 -4.21
N MET A 108 -4.16 2.74 -5.03
CA MET A 108 -5.34 1.90 -4.84
C MET A 108 -5.07 0.41 -5.06
N ASN A 109 -4.07 0.04 -5.86
CA ASN A 109 -3.65 -1.35 -5.99
C ASN A 109 -3.04 -1.86 -4.67
N TYR A 110 -2.19 -1.06 -4.03
CA TYR A 110 -1.65 -1.39 -2.70
C TYR A 110 -2.73 -1.41 -1.63
N GLU A 111 -3.69 -0.47 -1.63
CA GLU A 111 -4.81 -0.48 -0.67
C GLU A 111 -5.70 -1.72 -0.83
N LYS A 112 -5.99 -2.14 -2.07
CA LYS A 112 -6.75 -3.36 -2.33
C LYS A 112 -6.00 -4.60 -1.86
N ALA A 113 -4.70 -4.69 -2.15
CA ALA A 113 -3.85 -5.78 -1.68
C ALA A 113 -3.79 -5.82 -0.15
N ARG A 114 -3.64 -4.66 0.51
CA ARG A 114 -3.64 -4.54 1.98
C ARG A 114 -4.90 -5.12 2.60
N LYS A 115 -6.08 -4.76 2.09
CA LYS A 115 -7.35 -5.28 2.61
C LYS A 115 -7.44 -6.79 2.42
N LEU A 116 -7.12 -7.31 1.24
CA LEU A 116 -7.12 -8.75 0.97
C LEU A 116 -6.14 -9.50 1.88
N LEU A 117 -4.93 -8.99 2.07
CA LEU A 117 -3.93 -9.57 2.98
C LEU A 117 -4.45 -9.59 4.41
N LEU A 118 -5.10 -8.50 4.86
CA LEU A 118 -5.64 -8.43 6.21
C LEU A 118 -6.71 -9.51 6.40
N TYR A 119 -7.68 -9.62 5.48
CA TYR A 119 -8.68 -10.69 5.54
C TYR A 119 -8.02 -12.08 5.55
N TYR A 120 -7.06 -12.35 4.65
CA TYR A 120 -6.38 -13.64 4.57
C TYR A 120 -5.63 -14.04 5.85
N LEU A 121 -5.03 -13.06 6.54
CA LEU A 121 -4.17 -13.28 7.70
C LEU A 121 -4.92 -13.25 9.04
N THR A 122 -6.15 -12.73 9.06
CA THR A 122 -6.95 -12.63 10.30
C THR A 122 -8.20 -13.49 10.31
N GLU A 123 -8.57 -14.11 9.18
CA GLU A 123 -9.62 -15.14 9.09
C GLU A 123 -9.07 -16.57 9.09
#